data_AF-A0A1F7I6A9-F1
#
_entry.id   AF-A0A1F7I6A9-F1
#
_cell.length_a   1.000
_cell.length_b   1.000
_cell.length_c   1.000
_cell.angle_alpha   90.00
_cell.angle_beta   90.00
_cell.angle_gamma   90.00
#
_symmetry.space_group_name_H-M   'P 1'
#
loop_
_entity.id
_entity.type
_entity.pdbx_description
1 polymer ?
#
loop_
_entity_poly.entity_id
_entity_poly.type
_entity_poly.pdbx_seq_one_letter_code
_entity_poly.pdbx_strand_id
1 'polypeptide(L)'
;MSEKSSQLAWTEYQTDHIRSETERYFDRYWSIQPVGEVDLHSVKRLIVIGGSGGGKSTLISRLKGSGIETSGVFIPQRVVTSPDRGDDVGGENVHVSDDEFARLQEYGSIEFPWSKQLPLETNGAIKPVRYGFMRGGWDGYVPALTLYAANNGLYANPDSWRQIEGANTLIACVTAPQEVRAVRLYERLPTMGPAEARIRTTDNLQLGMKPHVNVSTYGLHQGIAAAEFAEFVTDLTTAFQ
;
A
#
# COMPACT_ATOMS: atom_id res chain seq x y z
N MET A 1 -20.73 -14.13 40.23
CA MET A 1 -20.20 -13.36 39.09
C MET A 1 -20.93 -13.87 37.85
N SER A 2 -21.56 -13.00 37.07
CA SER A 2 -22.37 -13.42 35.92
C SER A 2 -21.47 -13.79 34.72
N GLU A 3 -21.96 -14.63 33.81
CA GLU A 3 -21.27 -14.99 32.56
C GLU A 3 -20.78 -13.77 31.77
N LYS A 4 -21.52 -12.65 31.82
CA LYS A 4 -21.12 -11.39 31.18
C LYS A 4 -19.84 -10.79 31.73
N SER A 5 -19.61 -10.85 33.05
CA SER A 5 -18.37 -10.35 33.66
C SER A 5 -17.18 -11.24 33.33
N SER A 6 -17.41 -12.54 33.12
CA SER A 6 -16.36 -13.46 32.71
C SER A 6 -15.99 -13.24 31.24
N GLN A 7 -16.98 -13.12 30.35
CA GLN A 7 -16.74 -12.81 28.93
C GLN A 7 -15.98 -11.49 28.73
N LEU A 8 -16.34 -10.42 29.44
CA LEU A 8 -15.63 -9.14 29.37
C LEU A 8 -14.16 -9.25 29.79
N ALA A 9 -13.89 -9.95 30.89
CA ALA A 9 -12.52 -10.16 31.37
C ALA A 9 -11.68 -11.03 30.41
N TRP A 10 -12.30 -12.03 29.76
CA TRP A 10 -11.64 -12.83 28.73
C TRP A 10 -11.31 -12.01 27.47
N THR A 11 -12.22 -11.13 27.02
CA THR A 11 -11.99 -10.25 25.88
C THR A 11 -10.90 -9.20 26.17
N GLU A 12 -10.91 -8.59 27.36
CA GLU A 12 -9.87 -7.65 27.78
C GLU A 12 -8.49 -8.33 27.86
N TYR A 13 -8.41 -9.52 28.46
CA TYR A 13 -7.16 -10.28 28.54
C TYR A 13 -6.60 -10.65 27.15
N GLN A 14 -7.47 -11.11 26.24
CA GLN A 14 -7.05 -11.42 24.87
C GLN A 14 -6.55 -10.18 24.13
N THR A 15 -7.21 -9.03 24.32
CA THR A 15 -6.83 -7.76 23.69
C THR A 15 -5.48 -7.28 24.19
N ASP A 16 -5.24 -7.31 25.51
CA ASP A 16 -3.97 -6.91 26.12
C ASP A 16 -2.82 -7.85 25.72
N HIS A 17 -3.10 -9.16 25.62
CA HIS A 17 -2.10 -10.13 25.19
C HIS A 17 -1.66 -9.90 23.74
N ILE A 18 -2.61 -9.82 22.81
CA ILE A 18 -2.36 -9.54 21.39
C ILE A 18 -1.59 -8.24 21.21
N ARG A 19 -1.95 -7.20 21.97
CA ARG A 19 -1.24 -5.92 21.96
C ARG A 19 0.21 -6.07 22.40
N SER A 20 0.47 -6.77 23.51
CA SER A 20 1.82 -6.96 24.04
C SER A 20 2.74 -7.77 23.11
N GLU A 21 2.18 -8.75 22.39
CA GLU A 21 2.93 -9.54 21.40
C GLU A 21 3.20 -8.73 20.14
N THR A 22 2.23 -7.94 19.68
CA THR A 22 2.37 -7.04 18.54
C THR A 22 3.45 -5.98 18.80
N GLU A 23 3.44 -5.33 19.97
CA GLU A 23 4.46 -4.34 20.35
C GLU A 23 5.88 -4.95 20.35
N ARG A 24 6.07 -6.11 21.01
CA ARG A 24 7.37 -6.82 21.02
C ARG A 24 7.82 -7.26 19.63
N TYR A 25 6.88 -7.61 18.76
CA TYR A 25 7.21 -8.03 17.41
C TYR A 25 7.79 -6.86 16.60
N PHE A 26 7.27 -5.65 16.77
CA PHE A 26 7.78 -4.47 16.07
C PHE A 26 9.14 -3.96 16.57
N ASP A 27 9.54 -4.29 17.81
CA ASP A 27 10.87 -3.93 18.34
C ASP A 27 12.04 -4.52 17.49
N ARG A 28 11.75 -5.51 16.63
CA ARG A 28 12.72 -6.09 15.69
C ARG A 28 13.00 -5.21 14.46
N TYR A 29 12.12 -4.26 14.14
CA TYR A 29 12.17 -3.49 12.90
C TYR A 29 12.41 -2.01 13.18
N TRP A 30 13.59 -1.50 12.81
CA TRP A 30 13.92 -0.10 13.08
C TRP A 30 13.14 0.86 12.17
N SER A 31 12.90 0.46 10.92
CA SER A 31 12.18 1.27 9.94
C SER A 31 10.65 1.13 10.01
N ILE A 32 10.12 0.17 10.75
CA ILE A 32 8.68 -0.13 10.82
C ILE A 32 8.17 0.18 12.22
N GLN A 33 7.26 1.15 12.31
CA GLN A 33 6.72 1.63 13.58
C GLN A 33 5.21 1.36 13.64
N PRO A 34 4.70 0.64 14.65
CA PRO A 34 3.26 0.48 14.83
C PRO A 34 2.65 1.81 15.25
N VAL A 35 1.53 2.17 14.63
CA VAL A 35 0.81 3.42 14.89
C VAL A 35 -0.71 3.23 15.01
N GLY A 36 -1.19 2.00 14.84
CA GLY A 36 -2.58 1.60 15.05
C GLY A 36 -2.69 0.13 15.45
N GLU A 37 -3.88 -0.27 15.89
CA GLU A 37 -4.17 -1.64 16.33
C GLU A 37 -4.56 -2.52 15.14
N VAL A 38 -4.03 -3.74 15.10
CA VAL A 38 -4.34 -4.76 14.09
C VAL A 38 -3.99 -6.13 14.67
N ASP A 39 -4.86 -7.12 14.46
CA ASP A 39 -4.54 -8.51 14.77
C ASP A 39 -3.76 -9.13 13.61
N LEU A 40 -2.45 -9.28 13.80
CA LEU A 40 -1.53 -9.81 12.78
C LEU A 40 -1.89 -11.24 12.33
N HIS A 41 -2.56 -12.04 13.17
CA HIS A 41 -2.99 -13.41 12.84
C HIS A 41 -4.13 -13.47 11.82
N SER A 42 -4.93 -12.41 11.76
CA SER A 42 -6.07 -12.35 10.85
C SER A 42 -5.77 -11.66 9.53
N VAL A 43 -4.57 -11.07 9.38
CA VAL A 43 -4.21 -10.28 8.19
C VAL A 43 -4.18 -11.16 6.96
N LYS A 44 -5.02 -10.82 5.98
CA LYS A 44 -5.05 -11.41 4.63
C LYS A 44 -4.77 -10.39 3.53
N ARG A 45 -4.82 -9.10 3.86
CA ARG A 45 -4.55 -8.00 2.93
C ARG A 45 -3.56 -7.03 3.55
N LEU A 46 -2.51 -6.68 2.82
CA LEU A 46 -1.57 -5.62 3.17
C LEU A 46 -1.66 -4.50 2.15
N ILE A 47 -2.09 -3.33 2.58
CA ILE A 47 -2.22 -2.14 1.73
C ILE A 47 -1.03 -1.23 2.00
N VAL A 48 -0.13 -1.15 1.03
CA VAL A 48 1.04 -0.28 1.08
C VAL A 48 0.71 1.04 0.38
N ILE A 49 0.59 2.11 1.16
CA ILE A 49 0.30 3.47 0.70
C ILE A 49 1.48 4.39 0.95
N GLY A 50 1.41 5.61 0.44
CA GLY A 50 2.45 6.62 0.63
C GLY A 50 2.49 7.60 -0.52
N GLY A 51 2.93 8.82 -0.21
CA GLY A 51 3.05 9.88 -1.20
C GLY A 51 4.06 9.56 -2.31
N SER A 52 3.95 10.28 -3.43
CA SER A 52 4.92 10.18 -4.52
C SER A 52 6.33 10.49 -4.01
N GLY A 53 7.34 9.74 -4.47
CA GLY A 53 8.72 9.84 -3.98
C GLY A 53 8.98 9.18 -2.62
N GLY A 54 7.97 8.59 -1.97
CA GLY A 54 8.12 7.96 -0.64
C GLY A 54 8.93 6.66 -0.61
N GLY A 55 9.43 6.15 -1.73
CA GLY A 55 10.23 4.91 -1.78
C GLY A 55 9.41 3.61 -1.88
N LYS A 56 8.07 3.69 -1.99
CA LYS A 56 7.19 2.52 -2.11
C LYS A 56 7.55 1.60 -3.28
N SER A 57 7.66 2.12 -4.50
CA SER A 57 8.02 1.28 -5.67
C SER A 57 9.38 0.60 -5.49
N THR A 58 10.36 1.29 -4.91
CA THR A 58 11.66 0.68 -4.59
C THR A 58 11.52 -0.50 -3.62
N LEU A 59 10.70 -0.32 -2.58
CA LEU A 59 10.41 -1.35 -1.58
C LEU A 59 9.66 -2.54 -2.19
N ILE A 60 8.64 -2.30 -3.03
CA ILE A 60 7.90 -3.37 -3.74
C ILE A 60 8.79 -4.10 -4.76
N SER A 61 9.61 -3.37 -5.50
CA SER A 61 10.55 -3.95 -6.47
C SER A 61 11.57 -4.87 -5.79
N ARG A 62 12.14 -4.43 -4.65
CA ARG A 62 13.05 -5.26 -3.85
C ARG A 62 12.36 -6.49 -3.27
N LEU A 63 11.12 -6.33 -2.80
CA LEU A 63 10.30 -7.43 -2.29
C LEU A 63 10.01 -8.48 -3.38
N LYS A 64 9.66 -8.06 -4.59
CA LYS A 64 9.52 -8.98 -5.74
C LYS A 64 10.85 -9.66 -6.06
N GLY A 65 11.95 -8.91 -6.06
CA GLY A 65 13.29 -9.43 -6.31
C GLY A 65 13.80 -10.43 -5.26
N SER A 66 13.26 -10.42 -4.03
CA SER A 66 13.61 -11.40 -3.00
C SER A 66 12.89 -12.73 -3.14
N GLY A 67 11.98 -12.87 -4.13
CA GLY A 67 11.20 -14.09 -4.33
C GLY A 67 10.02 -14.22 -3.36
N ILE A 68 9.49 -13.12 -2.82
CA ILE A 68 8.40 -13.13 -1.81
C ILE A 68 7.18 -13.97 -2.24
N GLU A 69 6.96 -14.13 -3.54
CA GLU A 69 5.84 -14.89 -4.10
C GLU A 69 5.89 -16.37 -3.68
N THR A 70 7.07 -16.92 -3.40
CA THR A 70 7.21 -18.30 -2.87
C THR A 70 6.71 -18.44 -1.44
N SER A 71 6.59 -17.32 -0.71
CA SER A 71 6.02 -17.27 0.64
C SER A 71 4.49 -17.15 0.63
N GLY A 72 3.86 -17.30 -0.53
CA GLY A 72 2.41 -17.21 -0.68
C GLY A 72 1.85 -15.78 -0.69
N VAL A 73 2.72 -14.81 -0.95
CA VAL A 73 2.33 -13.41 -1.14
C VAL A 73 1.97 -13.16 -2.60
N PHE A 74 0.78 -12.63 -2.82
CA PHE A 74 0.35 -12.18 -4.15
C PHE A 74 0.39 -10.64 -4.23
N ILE A 75 1.03 -10.10 -5.28
CA ILE A 75 1.12 -8.65 -5.54
C ILE A 75 0.42 -8.34 -6.87
N PRO A 76 -0.85 -7.89 -6.87
CA PRO A 76 -1.56 -7.58 -8.11
C PRO A 76 -0.93 -6.41 -8.87
N GLN A 77 -1.04 -6.46 -10.19
CA GLN A 77 -0.69 -5.33 -11.05
C GLN A 77 -1.72 -4.20 -10.88
N ARG A 78 -1.25 -2.96 -10.96
CA ARG A 78 -2.12 -1.79 -10.91
C ARG A 78 -2.56 -1.41 -12.31
N VAL A 79 -3.86 -1.37 -12.57
CA VAL A 79 -4.42 -0.86 -13.84
C VAL A 79 -4.49 0.66 -13.75
N VAL A 80 -4.00 1.37 -14.76
CA VAL A 80 -3.97 2.85 -14.79
C VAL A 80 -4.37 3.40 -16.15
N THR A 81 -5.08 4.53 -16.17
CA THR A 81 -5.41 5.22 -17.44
C THR A 81 -4.41 6.30 -17.84
N SER A 82 -3.36 6.53 -17.03
CA SER A 82 -2.30 7.46 -17.40
C SER A 82 -1.50 6.90 -18.58
N PRO A 83 -1.02 7.77 -19.50
CA PRO A 83 -0.11 7.34 -20.56
C PRO A 83 1.11 6.62 -19.99
N ASP A 84 1.57 5.59 -20.68
CA ASP A 84 2.90 5.03 -20.43
C ASP A 84 3.95 6.05 -20.87
N ARG A 85 4.83 6.42 -19.96
CA ARG A 85 5.88 7.42 -20.18
C ARG A 85 7.25 6.79 -20.38
N GLY A 86 7.36 5.46 -20.34
CA GLY A 86 8.61 4.71 -20.50
C GLY A 86 9.62 4.88 -19.35
N ASP A 87 9.39 5.86 -18.46
CA ASP A 87 10.14 6.11 -17.21
C ASP A 87 9.44 5.51 -15.98
N ASP A 88 8.29 4.86 -16.16
CA ASP A 88 7.61 4.13 -15.10
C ASP A 88 8.32 2.80 -14.78
N VAL A 89 8.26 2.38 -13.51
CA VAL A 89 8.86 1.11 -13.06
C VAL A 89 8.13 -0.04 -13.75
N GLY A 90 8.84 -0.71 -14.67
CA GLY A 90 8.29 -1.81 -15.47
C GLY A 90 7.63 -2.89 -14.61
N GLY A 91 6.44 -3.31 -15.01
CA GLY A 91 5.71 -4.41 -14.37
C GLY A 91 4.90 -4.05 -13.11
N GLU A 92 4.91 -2.79 -12.66
CA GLU A 92 3.98 -2.32 -11.61
C GLU A 92 2.59 -1.97 -12.16
N ASN A 93 2.56 -1.36 -13.34
CA ASN A 93 1.36 -0.82 -13.97
C ASN A 93 0.97 -1.58 -15.24
N VAL A 94 -0.33 -1.68 -15.50
CA VAL A 94 -0.93 -2.00 -16.79
C VAL A 94 -1.65 -0.74 -17.27
N HIS A 95 -1.15 -0.14 -18.34
CA HIS A 95 -1.68 1.09 -18.91
C HIS A 95 -2.79 0.75 -19.90
N VAL A 96 -4.00 1.29 -19.67
CA VAL A 96 -5.20 1.00 -20.48
C VAL A 96 -5.89 2.29 -20.91
N SER A 97 -6.72 2.21 -21.94
CA SER A 97 -7.60 3.33 -22.28
C SER A 97 -8.71 3.52 -21.26
N ASP A 98 -9.34 4.69 -21.27
CA ASP A 98 -10.49 4.99 -20.44
C ASP A 98 -11.69 4.04 -20.69
N ASP A 99 -11.90 3.63 -21.93
CA ASP A 99 -12.96 2.68 -22.31
C ASP A 99 -12.62 1.25 -21.88
N GLU A 100 -11.35 0.87 -21.95
CA GLU A 100 -10.88 -0.43 -21.46
C GLU A 100 -10.96 -0.53 -19.95
N PHE A 101 -10.57 0.52 -19.21
CA PHE A 101 -10.76 0.58 -17.77
C PHE A 101 -12.24 0.39 -17.38
N ALA A 102 -13.15 1.07 -18.08
CA ALA A 102 -14.59 0.96 -17.85
C ALA A 102 -15.08 -0.48 -18.06
N ARG A 103 -14.65 -1.13 -19.16
CA ARG A 103 -14.98 -2.54 -19.43
C ARG A 103 -14.44 -3.47 -18.35
N LEU A 104 -13.17 -3.33 -17.97
CA LEU A 104 -12.56 -4.15 -16.90
C LEU A 104 -13.30 -3.99 -15.57
N GLN A 105 -13.74 -2.77 -15.25
CA GLN A 105 -14.55 -2.50 -14.06
C GLN A 105 -15.94 -3.14 -14.16
N GLU A 106 -16.62 -3.04 -15.31
CA GLU A 106 -17.93 -3.66 -15.56
C GLU A 106 -17.88 -5.19 -15.43
N TYR A 107 -16.81 -5.81 -15.94
CA TYR A 107 -16.58 -7.26 -15.81
C TYR A 107 -16.12 -7.70 -14.40
N GLY A 108 -15.96 -6.77 -13.45
CA GLY A 108 -15.47 -7.08 -12.10
C GLY A 108 -14.02 -7.59 -12.07
N SER A 109 -13.23 -7.24 -13.09
CA SER A 109 -11.80 -7.59 -13.22
C SER A 109 -10.88 -6.63 -12.48
N ILE A 110 -11.42 -5.54 -11.92
CA ILE A 110 -10.68 -4.54 -11.15
C ILE A 110 -11.17 -4.53 -9.71
N GLU A 111 -10.24 -4.67 -8.76
CA GLU A 111 -10.47 -4.42 -7.34
C GLU A 111 -10.10 -2.99 -6.97
N PHE A 112 -10.89 -2.42 -6.05
CA PHE A 112 -10.68 -1.11 -5.46
C PHE A 112 -10.44 -0.02 -6.52
N PRO A 113 -11.37 0.29 -7.43
CA PRO A 113 -11.17 1.36 -8.39
C PRO A 113 -11.18 2.73 -7.69
N TRP A 114 -10.25 3.63 -8.02
CA TRP A 114 -10.23 5.03 -7.57
C TRP A 114 -9.77 5.98 -8.68
N SER A 115 -10.02 7.29 -8.49
CA SER A 115 -9.62 8.33 -9.44
C SER A 115 -8.80 9.41 -8.75
N LYS A 116 -7.81 9.95 -9.45
CA LYS A 116 -7.03 11.12 -9.01
C LYS A 116 -6.99 12.17 -10.11
N GLN A 117 -7.22 13.42 -9.75
CA GLN A 117 -7.07 14.54 -10.67
C GLN A 117 -5.58 14.84 -10.90
N LEU A 118 -5.10 14.70 -12.13
CA LEU A 118 -3.71 15.00 -12.51
C LEU A 118 -3.66 15.87 -13.77
N PRO A 119 -2.75 16.86 -13.84
CA PRO A 119 -2.50 17.64 -15.04
C PRO A 119 -1.57 16.83 -15.96
N LEU A 120 -2.15 15.98 -16.80
CA LEU A 120 -1.39 15.02 -17.61
C LEU A 120 -0.97 15.56 -18.99
N GLU A 121 -1.50 16.70 -19.42
CA GLU A 121 -1.23 17.25 -20.76
C GLU A 121 -0.24 18.42 -20.72
N THR A 122 0.49 18.60 -21.82
CA THR A 122 1.38 19.74 -22.10
C THR A 122 0.68 21.10 -21.96
N ASN A 123 -0.66 21.12 -22.02
CA ASN A 123 -1.49 22.31 -21.89
C ASN A 123 -2.03 22.55 -20.46
N GLY A 124 -1.64 21.71 -19.48
CA GLY A 124 -2.07 21.85 -18.09
C GLY A 124 -3.52 21.44 -17.80
N ALA A 125 -4.22 20.81 -18.76
CA ALA A 125 -5.56 20.29 -18.54
C ALA A 125 -5.54 19.21 -17.45
N ILE A 126 -6.35 19.42 -16.41
CA ILE A 126 -6.56 18.45 -15.34
C ILE A 126 -7.51 17.38 -15.86
N LYS A 127 -7.06 16.13 -15.88
CA LYS A 127 -7.88 14.97 -16.23
C LYS A 127 -7.92 13.99 -15.06
N PRO A 128 -9.05 13.28 -14.87
CA PRO A 128 -9.10 12.17 -13.94
C PRO A 128 -8.26 11.02 -14.48
N VAL A 129 -7.30 10.58 -13.67
CA VAL A 129 -6.58 9.33 -13.87
C VAL A 129 -7.24 8.27 -13.01
N ARG A 130 -7.66 7.18 -13.64
CA ARG A 130 -8.26 6.05 -12.96
C ARG A 130 -7.19 5.02 -12.63
N TYR A 131 -7.38 4.40 -11.47
CA TYR A 131 -6.52 3.41 -10.90
C TYR A 131 -7.37 2.26 -10.37
N GLY A 132 -6.81 1.07 -10.36
CA GLY A 132 -7.36 -0.08 -9.66
C GLY A 132 -6.35 -1.22 -9.64
N PHE A 133 -6.70 -2.35 -9.07
CA PHE A 133 -5.86 -3.54 -9.07
C PHE A 133 -6.48 -4.62 -9.93
N MET A 134 -5.70 -5.28 -10.78
CA MET A 134 -6.18 -6.47 -11.47
C MET A 134 -6.61 -7.50 -10.42
N ARG A 135 -7.83 -8.00 -10.57
CA ARG A 135 -8.36 -9.07 -9.76
C ARG A 135 -7.76 -10.40 -10.17
N GLY A 136 -7.49 -11.25 -9.19
CA GLY A 136 -7.11 -12.65 -9.40
C GLY A 136 -5.73 -12.96 -8.85
N GLY A 137 -5.61 -14.07 -8.12
CA GLY A 137 -4.35 -14.76 -7.90
C GLY A 137 -4.02 -15.69 -9.08
N TRP A 138 -3.00 -16.53 -8.96
CA TRP A 138 -2.76 -17.59 -9.93
C TRP A 138 -3.99 -18.52 -10.00
N ASP A 139 -4.31 -19.10 -11.17
CA ASP A 139 -5.54 -19.86 -11.39
C ASP A 139 -5.86 -20.85 -10.26
N GLY A 140 -6.95 -20.57 -9.51
CA GLY A 140 -7.41 -21.40 -8.37
C GLY A 140 -6.61 -21.26 -7.06
N TYR A 141 -5.53 -20.47 -7.04
CA TYR A 141 -4.71 -20.23 -5.86
C TYR A 141 -5.28 -19.09 -5.00
N VAL A 142 -5.46 -19.39 -3.70
CA VAL A 142 -5.79 -18.38 -2.69
C VAL A 142 -4.51 -18.01 -1.96
N PRO A 143 -3.99 -16.77 -2.12
CA PRO A 143 -2.75 -16.38 -1.46
C PRO A 143 -2.92 -16.33 0.06
N ALA A 144 -1.82 -16.61 0.76
CA ALA A 144 -1.71 -16.40 2.19
C ALA A 144 -1.93 -14.92 2.56
N LEU A 145 -1.39 -14.04 1.72
CA LEU A 145 -1.46 -12.59 1.86
C LEU A 145 -1.53 -11.93 0.47
N THR A 146 -2.47 -11.00 0.27
CA THR A 146 -2.45 -10.12 -0.90
C THR A 146 -1.89 -8.76 -0.53
N LEU A 147 -0.84 -8.31 -1.22
CA LEU A 147 -0.18 -7.04 -0.97
C LEU A 147 -0.46 -6.04 -2.11
N TYR A 148 -1.21 -4.99 -1.79
CA TYR A 148 -1.62 -3.94 -2.73
C TYR A 148 -0.72 -2.70 -2.60
N ALA A 149 -0.08 -2.28 -3.69
CA ALA A 149 0.76 -1.09 -3.73
C ALA A 149 0.01 0.13 -4.30
N ALA A 150 -0.67 0.88 -3.42
CA ALA A 150 -1.53 1.99 -3.80
C ALA A 150 -0.87 3.37 -3.58
N ASN A 151 -1.37 4.37 -4.30
CA ASN A 151 -1.11 5.77 -3.95
C ASN A 151 -2.14 6.26 -2.92
N ASN A 152 -1.93 7.45 -2.36
CA ASN A 152 -2.82 8.02 -1.35
C ASN A 152 -4.24 8.30 -1.87
N GLY A 153 -4.44 8.33 -3.19
CA GLY A 153 -5.76 8.51 -3.80
C GLY A 153 -6.72 7.36 -3.50
N LEU A 154 -6.22 6.16 -3.17
CA LEU A 154 -7.07 5.06 -2.72
C LEU A 154 -7.77 5.40 -1.40
N TYR A 155 -7.04 6.01 -0.46
CA TYR A 155 -7.60 6.46 0.82
C TYR A 155 -8.59 7.61 0.63
N ALA A 156 -8.32 8.48 -0.35
CA ALA A 156 -9.17 9.62 -0.71
C ALA A 156 -10.54 9.24 -1.28
N ASN A 157 -10.72 7.98 -1.68
CA ASN A 157 -11.95 7.48 -2.26
C ASN A 157 -12.72 6.65 -1.20
N PRO A 158 -13.82 7.17 -0.62
CA PRO A 158 -14.55 6.48 0.42
C PRO A 158 -15.10 5.12 -0.01
N ASP A 159 -15.49 4.96 -1.27
CA ASP A 159 -16.08 3.72 -1.76
C ASP A 159 -15.02 2.63 -1.92
N SER A 160 -13.82 2.98 -2.41
CA SER A 160 -12.69 2.05 -2.44
C SER A 160 -12.20 1.74 -1.03
N TRP A 161 -12.14 2.76 -0.17
CA TRP A 161 -11.66 2.61 1.21
C TRP A 161 -12.54 1.67 2.04
N ARG A 162 -13.86 1.82 1.97
CA ARG A 162 -14.81 0.95 2.69
C ARG A 162 -14.70 -0.52 2.30
N GLN A 163 -14.23 -0.83 1.09
CA GLN A 163 -14.01 -2.20 0.65
C GLN A 163 -12.73 -2.80 1.26
N ILE A 164 -11.82 -1.95 1.72
CA ILE A 164 -10.50 -2.30 2.22
C ILE A 164 -10.48 -2.32 3.74
N GLU A 165 -11.14 -1.37 4.38
CA GLU A 165 -11.24 -1.26 5.84
C GLU A 165 -11.95 -2.50 6.43
N GLY A 166 -11.28 -3.20 7.33
CA GLY A 166 -11.79 -4.43 7.94
C GLY A 166 -10.75 -5.17 8.77
N ALA A 167 -11.20 -6.13 9.57
CA ALA A 167 -10.37 -6.84 10.56
C ALA A 167 -9.17 -7.59 9.96
N ASN A 168 -9.22 -7.97 8.68
CA ASN A 168 -8.17 -8.73 8.00
C ASN A 168 -7.23 -7.88 7.13
N THR A 169 -7.25 -6.55 7.31
CA THR A 169 -6.46 -5.62 6.50
C THR A 169 -5.45 -4.89 7.35
N LEU A 170 -4.18 -5.05 6.99
CA LEU A 170 -3.07 -4.25 7.48
C LEU A 170 -2.79 -3.09 6.52
N ILE A 171 -2.51 -1.90 7.04
CA ILE A 171 -2.24 -0.70 6.24
C ILE A 171 -0.86 -0.19 6.62
N ALA A 172 0.07 -0.26 5.66
CA ALA A 172 1.43 0.22 5.80
C ALA A 172 1.62 1.53 5.05
N CYS A 173 1.99 2.58 5.77
CA CYS A 173 2.29 3.87 5.20
C CYS A 173 3.79 4.04 4.99
N VAL A 174 4.22 4.16 3.74
CA VAL A 174 5.62 4.45 3.41
C VAL A 174 5.86 5.96 3.44
N THR A 175 6.78 6.39 4.30
CA THR A 175 7.04 7.81 4.57
C THR A 175 8.49 8.21 4.25
N ALA A 176 8.63 9.46 3.82
CA ALA A 176 9.89 10.17 3.69
C ALA A 176 9.62 11.68 3.78
N PRO A 177 10.60 12.50 4.24
CA PRO A 177 10.50 13.95 4.25
C PRO A 177 10.15 14.50 2.85
N GLN A 178 9.45 15.64 2.82
CA GLN A 178 8.93 16.21 1.57
C GLN A 178 10.06 16.56 0.59
N GLU A 179 11.17 17.08 1.09
CA GLU A 179 12.37 17.40 0.33
C GLU A 179 13.00 16.16 -0.30
N VAL A 180 13.09 15.06 0.45
CA VAL A 180 13.59 13.76 -0.06
C VAL A 180 12.65 13.22 -1.14
N ARG A 181 11.34 13.29 -0.90
CA ARG A 181 10.32 12.86 -1.86
C ARG A 181 10.38 13.66 -3.15
N ALA A 182 10.56 14.98 -3.06
CA ALA A 182 10.64 15.86 -4.22
C ALA A 182 11.84 15.49 -5.09
N VAL A 183 13.03 15.33 -4.51
CA VAL A 183 14.24 14.91 -5.23
C VAL A 183 14.02 13.58 -5.95
N ARG A 184 13.57 12.55 -5.22
CA ARG A 184 13.31 11.20 -5.79
C ARG A 184 12.27 11.23 -6.90
N LEU A 185 11.26 12.09 -6.78
CA LEU A 185 10.21 12.21 -7.78
C LEU A 185 10.75 12.82 -9.08
N TYR A 186 11.59 13.86 -8.98
CA TYR A 186 12.22 14.47 -10.16
C TYR A 186 13.21 13.52 -10.84
N GLU A 187 13.98 12.75 -10.07
CA GLU A 187 14.88 11.73 -10.62
C GLU A 187 14.13 10.64 -11.37
N ARG A 188 12.97 10.21 -10.84
CA ARG A 188 12.16 9.14 -11.46
C ARG A 188 11.38 9.59 -12.68
N LEU A 189 10.83 10.81 -12.66
CA LEU A 189 9.98 11.34 -13.72
C LEU A 189 10.56 12.65 -14.26
N PRO A 190 11.70 12.61 -14.97
CA PRO A 190 12.37 13.82 -15.46
C PRO A 190 11.53 14.58 -16.49
N THR A 191 10.56 13.91 -17.12
CA THR A 191 9.65 14.49 -18.12
C THR A 191 8.43 15.18 -17.51
N MET A 192 8.29 15.14 -16.17
CA MET A 192 7.13 15.66 -15.46
C MET A 192 7.07 17.20 -15.48
N GLY A 193 5.90 17.74 -15.83
CA GLY A 193 5.67 19.19 -15.80
C GLY A 193 5.58 19.77 -14.38
N PRO A 194 5.86 21.08 -14.17
CA PRO A 194 5.85 21.69 -12.84
C PRO A 194 4.50 21.62 -12.09
N ALA A 195 3.38 21.63 -12.82
CA ALA A 195 2.05 21.52 -12.21
C ALA A 195 1.79 20.12 -11.63
N GLU A 196 2.21 19.08 -12.36
CA GLU A 196 2.12 17.70 -11.90
C GLU A 196 3.07 17.46 -10.72
N ALA A 197 4.29 18.00 -10.79
CA ALA A 197 5.27 17.93 -9.72
C ALA A 197 4.72 18.50 -8.40
N ARG A 198 4.07 19.68 -8.45
CA ARG A 198 3.42 20.28 -7.29
C ARG A 198 2.35 19.35 -6.71
N ILE A 199 1.40 18.88 -7.51
CA ILE A 199 0.31 18.01 -7.04
C ILE A 199 0.85 16.69 -6.42
N ARG A 200 1.89 16.09 -7.01
CA ARG A 200 2.48 14.84 -6.52
C ARG A 200 3.32 15.02 -5.26
N THR A 201 3.99 16.16 -5.10
CA THR A 201 4.77 16.48 -3.90
C THR A 201 3.89 16.94 -2.74
N THR A 202 2.77 17.62 -3.02
CA THR A 202 1.76 18.00 -2.03
C THR A 202 0.75 16.90 -1.73
N ASP A 203 0.86 15.74 -2.39
CA ASP A 203 0.15 14.50 -2.05
C ASP A 203 0.69 13.95 -0.72
N ASN A 204 0.60 14.77 0.32
CA ASN A 204 0.89 14.39 1.68
C ASN A 204 -0.21 13.45 2.15
N LEU A 205 0.15 12.61 3.13
CA LEU A 205 -0.79 11.72 3.78
C LEU A 205 -2.05 12.51 4.11
N GLN A 206 -3.17 12.09 3.54
CA GLN A 206 -4.40 12.83 3.70
C GLN A 206 -4.69 12.95 5.20
N LEU A 207 -4.97 14.18 5.64
CA LEU A 207 -5.41 14.47 6.99
C LEU A 207 -6.53 13.49 7.36
N GLY A 208 -6.26 12.62 8.33
CA GLY A 208 -7.21 11.61 8.79
C GLY A 208 -6.86 10.17 8.44
N MET A 209 -5.80 9.91 7.68
CA MET A 209 -5.30 8.55 7.46
C MET A 209 -4.79 7.92 8.75
N LYS A 210 -5.29 6.72 9.06
CA LYS A 210 -4.90 5.92 10.23
C LYS A 210 -4.21 4.63 9.77
N PRO A 211 -2.93 4.69 9.35
CA PRO A 211 -2.21 3.46 9.06
C PRO A 211 -2.07 2.61 10.33
N HIS A 212 -1.85 1.31 10.14
CA HIS A 212 -1.49 0.41 11.24
C HIS A 212 0.02 0.47 11.50
N VAL A 213 0.82 0.62 10.44
CA VAL A 213 2.27 0.74 10.53
C VAL A 213 2.81 1.86 9.63
N ASN A 214 3.87 2.52 10.08
CA ASN A 214 4.67 3.46 9.30
C ASN A 214 5.99 2.82 8.90
N VAL A 215 6.37 2.92 7.63
CA VAL A 215 7.63 2.42 7.08
C VAL A 215 8.48 3.60 6.61
N SER A 216 9.54 3.91 7.34
CA SER A 216 10.44 5.03 7.03
C SER A 216 11.51 4.61 6.02
N THR A 217 11.61 5.30 4.88
CA THR A 217 12.56 4.92 3.80
C THR A 217 13.66 5.95 3.55
N TYR A 218 14.01 6.76 4.56
CA TYR A 218 14.94 7.88 4.42
C TYR A 218 16.02 7.85 5.50
N GLY A 219 17.08 8.65 5.31
CA GLY A 219 18.20 8.71 6.23
C GLY A 219 18.85 7.34 6.44
N LEU A 220 19.12 7.01 7.70
CA LEU A 220 19.71 5.73 8.10
C LEU A 220 18.83 4.52 7.71
N HIS A 221 17.52 4.72 7.53
CA HIS A 221 16.59 3.63 7.20
C HIS A 221 16.58 3.25 5.72
N GLN A 222 17.05 4.10 4.80
CA GLN A 222 16.95 3.85 3.35
C GLN A 222 17.63 2.54 2.92
N GLY A 223 18.73 2.16 3.58
CA GLY A 223 19.46 0.93 3.29
C GLY A 223 18.79 -0.34 3.82
N ILE A 224 18.11 -0.24 4.96
CA ILE A 224 17.59 -1.39 5.72
C ILE A 224 16.09 -1.62 5.52
N ALA A 225 15.32 -0.57 5.21
CA ALA A 225 13.86 -0.63 5.23
C ALA A 225 13.27 -1.66 4.27
N ALA A 226 13.91 -1.89 3.13
CA ALA A 226 13.44 -2.91 2.20
C ALA A 226 13.68 -4.34 2.71
N ALA A 227 14.78 -4.58 3.43
CA ALA A 227 15.09 -5.89 3.99
C ALA A 227 14.15 -6.18 5.17
N GLU A 228 14.01 -5.22 6.09
CA GLU A 228 13.07 -5.31 7.21
C GLU A 228 11.63 -5.46 6.74
N PHE A 229 11.22 -4.74 5.68
CA PHE A 229 9.88 -4.90 5.13
C PHE A 229 9.65 -6.27 4.49
N ALA A 230 10.68 -6.85 3.86
CA ALA A 230 10.57 -8.20 3.31
C ALA A 230 10.46 -9.28 4.39
N GLU A 231 11.24 -9.15 5.46
CA GLU A 231 11.13 -10.01 6.64
C GLU A 231 9.76 -9.86 7.30
N PHE A 232 9.30 -8.62 7.50
CA PHE A 232 7.97 -8.33 8.04
C PHE A 232 6.85 -8.96 7.22
N VAL A 233 6.89 -8.84 5.89
CA VAL A 233 5.89 -9.45 4.99
C VAL A 233 5.96 -10.98 5.03
N THR A 234 7.16 -11.55 5.16
CA THR A 234 7.35 -13.00 5.27
C THR A 234 6.75 -13.51 6.58
N ASP A 235 7.03 -12.85 7.69
CA ASP A 235 6.49 -13.20 9.00
C ASP A 235 4.95 -13.15 8.99
N LEU A 236 4.31 -12.16 8.32
CA LEU A 236 2.85 -12.13 8.11
C LEU A 236 2.30 -13.38 7.41
N THR A 237 3.10 -14.05 6.58
CA THR A 237 2.70 -15.28 5.88
C THR A 237 3.03 -16.56 6.62
N THR A 238 4.03 -16.57 7.50
CA THR A 238 4.56 -17.81 8.10
C THR A 238 4.43 -17.89 9.61
N ALA A 239 4.57 -16.77 10.32
CA ALA A 239 4.56 -16.73 11.80
C ALA A 239 3.15 -16.58 12.37
N PHE A 240 2.22 -16.09 11.55
CA PHE A 240 0.88 -15.68 11.96
C PHE A 240 -0.26 -16.49 11.30
N GLN A 241 0.07 -17.59 10.58
CA GLN A 241 -0.90 -18.56 10.02
C GLN A 241 -0.95 -19.85 10.83
#